data_AF-A0A1F5G5V2-F1
#
_entry.id   AF-A0A1F5G5V2-F1
#
_cell.length_a   1.000
_cell.length_b   1.000
_cell.length_c   1.000
_cell.angle_alpha   90.00
_cell.angle_beta   90.00
_cell.angle_gamma   90.00
#
_symmetry.space_group_name_H-M   'P 1'
#
loop_
_entity.id
_entity.type
_entity.pdbx_description
1 polymer ?
#
loop_
_entity_poly.entity_id
_entity_poly.type
_entity_poly.pdbx_seq_one_letter_code
_entity_poly.pdbx_strand_id
1 'polypeptide(L)'
;MDNLSQGTIVLSLLSGVVGSVIGAVIGSWATLRATKISLDGLYKQEKNRRKFESNQQNLVVMHSLLKELKENESIANEVPNKAFKHVVMSREAWSIYKGSTSFMTKKLQTNLPYAYSLISEYNSLLEYDKAYLSHGAGYHNDKIAAAAEKFKGNVGGVIAQLEDLLKEAG
;
A
#
# COMPACT_ATOMS: atom_id res chain seq x y z
N MET A 1 83.89 16.95 4.19
CA MET A 1 83.13 17.28 2.95
C MET A 1 81.64 17.10 3.24
N ASP A 2 81.15 17.63 4.37
CA ASP A 2 80.00 17.02 5.08
C ASP A 2 78.77 17.95 5.22
N ASN A 3 78.91 19.24 4.91
CA ASN A 3 77.84 20.23 5.05
C ASN A 3 76.81 20.20 3.90
N LEU A 4 77.19 19.69 2.72
CA LEU A 4 76.29 19.53 1.56
C LEU A 4 75.33 18.34 1.72
N SER A 5 75.75 17.31 2.48
CA SER A 5 74.96 16.11 2.76
C SER A 5 73.84 16.39 3.77
N GLN A 6 74.15 17.09 4.88
CA GLN A 6 73.16 17.42 5.91
C GLN A 6 72.05 18.36 5.42
N GLY A 7 72.38 19.37 4.61
CA GLY A 7 71.37 20.31 4.07
C GLY A 7 70.36 19.62 3.15
N THR A 8 70.81 18.67 2.33
CA THR A 8 69.95 17.93 1.40
C THR A 8 69.00 16.97 2.12
N ILE A 9 69.45 16.36 3.21
CA ILE A 9 68.65 15.46 4.06
C ILE A 9 67.54 16.23 4.81
N VAL A 10 67.84 17.43 5.32
CA VAL A 10 66.83 18.26 6.01
C VAL A 10 65.78 18.79 5.04
N LEU A 11 66.19 19.19 3.83
CA LEU A 11 65.27 19.62 2.76
C LEU A 11 64.38 18.48 2.26
N SER A 12 64.89 17.24 2.16
CA SER A 12 64.08 16.08 1.76
C SER A 12 63.09 15.65 2.84
N LEU A 13 63.46 15.75 4.12
CA LEU A 13 62.55 15.53 5.26
C LEU A 13 61.45 16.58 5.34
N LEU A 14 61.79 17.87 5.19
CA LEU A 14 60.80 18.95 5.21
C LEU A 14 59.84 18.87 4.02
N SER A 15 60.32 18.57 2.82
CA SER A 15 59.46 18.35 1.65
C SER A 15 58.60 17.09 1.78
N GLY A 16 59.10 16.02 2.41
CA GLY A 16 58.31 14.83 2.75
C GLY A 16 57.20 15.09 3.77
N VAL A 17 57.47 15.90 4.80
CA VAL A 17 56.46 16.30 5.80
C VAL A 17 55.41 17.22 5.19
N VAL A 18 55.81 18.20 4.37
CA VAL A 18 54.87 19.09 3.68
C VAL A 18 54.02 18.30 2.68
N GLY A 19 54.62 17.37 1.93
CA GLY A 19 53.92 16.48 1.01
C GLY A 19 52.92 15.57 1.72
N SER A 20 53.25 15.04 2.90
CA SER A 20 52.34 14.18 3.67
C SER A 20 51.16 14.96 4.27
N VAL A 21 51.39 16.19 4.75
CA VAL A 21 50.33 17.07 5.24
C VAL A 21 49.38 17.45 4.10
N ILE A 22 49.90 17.86 2.95
CA ILE A 22 49.08 18.21 1.77
C ILE A 22 48.31 16.97 1.27
N GLY A 23 48.98 15.81 1.19
CA GLY A 23 48.36 14.55 0.81
C GLY A 23 47.24 14.12 1.76
N ALA A 24 47.43 14.30 3.08
CA ALA A 24 46.42 14.02 4.09
C ALA A 24 45.20 14.94 3.98
N VAL A 25 45.40 16.25 3.75
CA VAL A 25 44.31 17.22 3.59
C VAL A 25 43.48 16.93 2.33
N ILE A 26 44.15 16.72 1.19
CA ILE A 26 43.48 16.41 -0.09
C ILE A 26 42.78 15.05 -0.01
N GLY A 27 43.45 14.04 0.55
CA GLY A 27 42.88 12.71 0.77
C GLY A 27 41.63 12.76 1.64
N SER A 28 41.69 13.47 2.78
CA SER A 28 40.55 13.62 3.68
C SER A 28 39.37 14.34 3.01
N TRP A 29 39.63 15.40 2.22
CA TRP A 29 38.57 16.11 1.49
C TRP A 29 37.94 15.27 0.38
N ALA A 30 38.74 14.50 -0.36
CA ALA A 30 38.27 13.57 -1.39
C ALA A 30 37.44 12.43 -0.78
N THR A 31 37.90 11.86 0.33
CA THR A 31 37.16 10.81 1.07
C THR A 31 35.84 11.35 1.60
N LEU A 32 35.81 12.54 2.22
CA LEU A 32 34.57 13.15 2.70
C LEU A 32 33.56 13.42 1.58
N ARG A 33 34.02 13.89 0.41
CA ARG A 33 33.16 14.04 -0.78
C ARG A 33 32.64 12.70 -1.28
N ALA A 34 33.49 11.68 -1.37
CA ALA A 34 33.11 10.34 -1.81
C ALA A 34 32.09 9.71 -0.84
N THR A 35 32.30 9.84 0.47
CA THR A 35 31.36 9.39 1.51
C THR A 35 30.04 10.11 1.42
N LYS A 36 30.03 11.43 1.19
CA LYS A 36 28.79 12.20 0.98
C LYS A 36 28.01 11.73 -0.26
N ILE A 37 28.70 11.55 -1.39
CA ILE A 37 28.10 11.05 -2.64
C ILE A 37 27.54 9.63 -2.44
N SER A 38 28.25 8.78 -1.70
CA SER A 38 27.81 7.43 -1.35
C SER A 38 26.57 7.44 -0.45
N LEU A 39 26.55 8.30 0.58
CA LEU A 39 25.39 8.49 1.46
C LEU A 39 24.16 9.00 0.72
N ASP A 40 24.32 10.00 -0.14
CA ASP A 40 23.24 10.53 -0.97
C ASP A 40 22.72 9.44 -1.94
N GLY A 41 23.62 8.61 -2.47
CA GLY A 41 23.28 7.44 -3.28
C GLY A 41 22.45 6.41 -2.52
N LEU A 42 22.89 6.03 -1.32
CA LEU A 42 22.17 5.10 -0.43
C LEU A 42 20.80 5.65 -0.04
N TYR A 43 20.71 6.94 0.30
CA TYR A 43 19.44 7.58 0.64
C TYR A 43 18.48 7.59 -0.54
N LYS A 44 18.96 7.89 -1.75
CA LYS A 44 18.15 7.86 -2.97
C LYS A 44 17.68 6.44 -3.29
N GLN A 45 18.55 5.44 -3.13
CA GLN A 45 18.20 4.03 -3.32
C GLN A 45 17.12 3.59 -2.34
N GLU A 46 17.27 3.91 -1.05
CA GLU A 46 16.30 3.57 -0.02
C GLU A 46 14.95 4.27 -0.24
N LYS A 47 14.98 5.55 -0.62
CA LYS A 47 13.77 6.30 -0.97
C LYS A 47 13.03 5.66 -2.15
N ASN A 48 13.77 5.26 -3.18
CA ASN A 48 13.20 4.59 -4.34
C ASN A 48 12.64 3.21 -3.98
N ARG A 49 13.35 2.45 -3.13
CA ARG A 49 12.89 1.14 -2.63
C ARG A 49 11.57 1.27 -1.88
N ARG A 50 11.47 2.21 -0.93
CA ARG A 50 10.22 2.47 -0.19
C ARG A 50 9.07 2.89 -1.09
N LYS A 51 9.34 3.71 -2.11
CA LYS A 51 8.33 4.11 -3.09
C LYS A 51 7.83 2.90 -3.89
N PHE A 52 8.75 2.03 -4.31
CA PHE A 52 8.40 0.80 -5.03
C PHE A 52 7.58 -0.14 -4.15
N GLU A 53 8.01 -0.41 -2.91
CA GLU A 53 7.30 -1.25 -1.95
C GLU A 53 5.91 -0.70 -1.64
N SER A 54 5.78 0.62 -1.43
CA SER A 54 4.49 1.27 -1.22
C SER A 54 3.57 1.12 -2.43
N ASN A 55 4.08 1.29 -3.64
CA ASN A 55 3.28 1.10 -4.85
C ASN A 55 2.80 -0.35 -4.99
N GLN A 56 3.67 -1.33 -4.74
CA GLN A 56 3.30 -2.75 -4.74
C GLN A 56 2.22 -3.05 -3.70
N GLN A 57 2.37 -2.52 -2.48
CA GLN A 57 1.36 -2.67 -1.44
C GLN A 57 0.02 -2.04 -1.84
N ASN A 58 0.04 -0.85 -2.44
CA ASN A 58 -1.17 -0.19 -2.92
C ASN A 58 -1.90 -1.02 -3.99
N LEU A 59 -1.15 -1.64 -4.91
CA LEU A 59 -1.71 -2.57 -5.91
C LEU A 59 -2.38 -3.78 -5.25
N VAL A 60 -1.72 -4.41 -4.27
CA VAL A 60 -2.28 -5.55 -3.52
C VAL A 60 -3.57 -5.17 -2.82
N VAL A 61 -3.61 -3.99 -2.18
CA VAL A 61 -4.81 -3.46 -1.52
C VAL A 61 -5.95 -3.31 -2.54
N MET A 62 -5.70 -2.63 -3.66
CA MET A 62 -6.72 -2.42 -4.70
C MET A 62 -7.25 -3.74 -5.27
N HIS A 63 -6.37 -4.67 -5.61
CA HIS A 63 -6.79 -5.98 -6.14
C HIS A 63 -7.61 -6.79 -5.13
N SER A 64 -7.19 -6.80 -3.85
CA SER A 64 -7.91 -7.53 -2.80
C SER A 64 -9.32 -6.99 -2.59
N LEU A 65 -9.45 -5.66 -2.50
CA LEU A 65 -10.74 -4.99 -2.34
C LEU A 65 -11.62 -5.16 -3.58
N LEU A 66 -11.05 -5.02 -4.78
CA LEU A 66 -11.79 -5.20 -6.03
C LEU A 66 -12.33 -6.62 -6.17
N LYS A 67 -11.50 -7.62 -5.87
CA LYS A 67 -11.91 -9.03 -5.91
C LYS A 67 -13.07 -9.29 -4.93
N GLU A 68 -12.94 -8.85 -3.68
CA GLU A 68 -13.98 -9.01 -2.67
C GLU A 68 -15.30 -8.31 -3.07
N LEU A 69 -15.22 -7.08 -3.61
CA LEU A 69 -16.41 -6.36 -4.06
C LEU A 69 -17.10 -7.04 -5.25
N LYS A 70 -16.34 -7.60 -6.21
CA LYS A 70 -16.90 -8.36 -7.34
C LYS A 70 -17.55 -9.67 -6.88
N GLU A 71 -16.94 -10.39 -5.95
CA GLU A 71 -17.54 -11.59 -5.37
C GLU A 71 -18.86 -11.25 -4.66
N ASN A 72 -18.87 -10.17 -3.86
CA ASN A 72 -20.08 -9.70 -3.19
C ASN A 72 -21.15 -9.20 -4.16
N GLU A 73 -20.76 -8.55 -5.26
CA GLU A 73 -21.69 -8.15 -6.34
C GLU A 73 -22.32 -9.38 -7.00
N SER A 74 -21.55 -10.43 -7.26
CA SER A 74 -22.07 -11.70 -7.77
C SER A 74 -23.09 -12.31 -6.80
N ILE A 75 -22.77 -12.33 -5.50
CA ILE A 75 -23.71 -12.81 -4.47
C ILE A 75 -24.99 -11.99 -4.54
N ALA A 76 -24.90 -10.66 -4.51
CA ALA A 76 -26.04 -9.76 -4.56
C ALA A 76 -26.94 -10.00 -5.78
N ASN A 77 -26.35 -10.25 -6.95
CA ASN A 77 -27.07 -10.53 -8.18
C ASN A 77 -27.83 -11.87 -8.16
N GLU A 78 -27.36 -12.84 -7.38
CA GLU A 78 -27.98 -14.17 -7.27
C GLU A 78 -29.09 -14.23 -6.22
N VAL A 79 -29.09 -13.33 -5.23
CA VAL A 79 -30.05 -13.30 -4.10
C VAL A 79 -31.52 -13.36 -4.56
N PRO A 80 -31.97 -12.62 -5.59
CA PRO A 80 -33.37 -12.66 -6.02
C PRO A 80 -33.82 -14.03 -6.54
N ASN A 81 -32.89 -14.86 -7.02
CA ASN A 81 -33.18 -16.09 -7.76
C ASN A 81 -32.98 -17.37 -6.92
N LYS A 82 -32.60 -17.26 -5.65
CA LYS A 82 -32.35 -18.41 -4.76
C LYS A 82 -33.46 -18.55 -3.70
N ALA A 83 -33.97 -19.78 -3.57
CA ALA A 83 -34.98 -20.13 -2.57
C ALA A 83 -34.49 -19.96 -1.12
N PHE A 84 -33.16 -19.99 -0.91
CA PHE A 84 -32.51 -19.81 0.39
C PHE A 84 -31.38 -18.77 0.27
N LYS A 85 -31.56 -17.61 0.92
CA LYS A 85 -30.73 -16.42 0.79
C LYS A 85 -29.69 -16.32 1.92
N HIS A 86 -28.87 -17.35 2.11
CA HIS A 86 -28.01 -17.48 3.30
C HIS A 86 -26.51 -17.36 3.05
N VAL A 87 -26.11 -16.90 1.86
CA VAL A 87 -24.71 -16.64 1.53
C VAL A 87 -24.29 -15.29 2.10
N VAL A 88 -23.30 -15.32 3.00
CA VAL A 88 -22.74 -14.11 3.62
C VAL A 88 -21.82 -13.41 2.63
N MET A 89 -21.89 -12.08 2.56
CA MET A 89 -20.95 -11.26 1.79
C MET A 89 -19.66 -11.04 2.61
N SER A 90 -18.50 -11.19 1.98
CA SER A 90 -17.21 -11.08 2.65
C SER A 90 -16.86 -9.62 2.99
N ARG A 91 -16.08 -9.44 4.06
CA ARG A 91 -15.51 -8.15 4.50
C ARG A 91 -14.05 -8.30 4.94
N GLU A 92 -13.42 -9.41 4.59
CA GLU A 92 -12.09 -9.78 5.08
C GLU A 92 -11.02 -8.82 4.56
N ALA A 93 -10.99 -8.55 3.25
CA ALA A 93 -10.05 -7.61 2.65
C ALA A 93 -10.24 -6.20 3.22
N TRP A 94 -11.49 -5.76 3.40
CA TRP A 94 -11.77 -4.49 4.07
C TRP A 94 -11.28 -4.44 5.51
N SER A 95 -11.49 -5.52 6.27
CA SER A 95 -11.07 -5.57 7.68
C SER A 95 -9.57 -5.37 7.85
N ILE A 96 -8.78 -5.92 6.90
CA ILE A 96 -7.32 -5.84 6.87
C ILE A 96 -6.86 -4.46 6.36
N TYR A 97 -7.47 -3.94 5.30
CA TYR A 97 -6.94 -2.81 4.54
C TYR A 97 -7.66 -1.47 4.72
N LYS A 98 -8.74 -1.38 5.50
CA LYS A 98 -9.49 -0.12 5.71
C LYS A 98 -8.63 1.08 6.13
N GLY A 99 -7.54 0.84 6.86
CA GLY A 99 -6.59 1.88 7.30
C GLY A 99 -5.60 2.33 6.23
N SER A 100 -5.50 1.61 5.12
CA SER A 100 -4.49 1.82 4.06
C SER A 100 -5.10 2.41 2.79
N THR A 101 -6.16 3.21 2.89
CA THR A 101 -6.90 3.74 1.73
C THR A 101 -6.51 5.18 1.35
N SER A 102 -5.56 5.80 2.07
CA SER A 102 -5.19 7.21 1.89
C SER A 102 -4.58 7.53 0.52
N PHE A 103 -4.05 6.53 -0.18
CA PHE A 103 -3.50 6.68 -1.54
C PHE A 103 -4.60 6.76 -2.62
N MET A 104 -5.83 6.36 -2.29
CA MET A 104 -6.96 6.35 -3.24
C MET A 104 -7.55 7.76 -3.40
N THR A 105 -8.39 7.94 -4.43
CA THR A 105 -9.11 9.21 -4.64
C THR A 105 -10.04 9.54 -3.46
N LYS A 106 -10.30 10.83 -3.21
CA LYS A 106 -11.25 11.26 -2.16
C LYS A 106 -12.63 10.62 -2.34
N LYS A 107 -13.07 10.43 -3.59
CA LYS A 107 -14.34 9.80 -3.91
C LYS A 107 -14.36 8.33 -3.48
N LEU A 108 -13.28 7.58 -3.72
CA LEU A 108 -13.14 6.21 -3.22
C LEU A 108 -13.08 6.15 -1.69
N GLN A 109 -12.32 7.04 -1.05
CA GLN A 109 -12.21 7.10 0.41
C GLN A 109 -13.57 7.32 1.10
N THR A 110 -14.51 8.03 0.45
CA THR A 110 -15.88 8.20 0.96
C THR A 110 -16.79 7.02 0.62
N ASN A 111 -16.71 6.50 -0.61
CA ASN A 111 -17.67 5.50 -1.09
C ASN A 111 -17.35 4.07 -0.63
N LEU A 112 -16.07 3.70 -0.46
CA LEU A 112 -15.69 2.37 0.00
C LEU A 112 -16.29 2.04 1.37
N PRO A 113 -16.10 2.89 2.41
CA PRO A 113 -16.69 2.65 3.72
C PRO A 113 -18.21 2.48 3.66
N TYR A 114 -18.87 3.29 2.83
CA TYR A 114 -20.32 3.20 2.62
C TYR A 114 -20.71 1.85 2.00
N ALA A 115 -20.07 1.42 0.91
CA ALA A 115 -20.34 0.12 0.30
C ALA A 115 -20.15 -1.04 1.31
N TYR A 116 -19.11 -0.99 2.13
CA TYR A 116 -18.87 -1.98 3.19
C TYR A 116 -19.84 -1.89 4.38
N SER A 117 -20.47 -0.74 4.60
CA SER A 117 -21.57 -0.62 5.57
C SER A 117 -22.83 -1.32 5.06
N LEU A 118 -23.12 -1.27 3.75
CA LEU A 118 -24.24 -1.97 3.14
C LEU A 118 -24.06 -3.49 3.19
N ILE A 119 -22.82 -3.98 3.02
CA ILE A 119 -22.48 -5.39 3.25
C ILE A 119 -22.78 -5.80 4.70
N SER A 120 -22.43 -4.94 5.67
CA SER A 120 -22.73 -5.18 7.09
C SER A 120 -24.23 -5.23 7.37
N GLU A 121 -25.01 -4.34 6.76
CA GLU A 121 -26.48 -4.32 6.87
C GLU A 121 -27.08 -5.62 6.33
N TYR A 122 -26.65 -6.05 5.14
CA TYR A 122 -27.06 -7.31 4.54
C TYR A 122 -26.73 -8.52 5.43
N ASN A 123 -25.48 -8.62 5.90
CA ASN A 123 -25.05 -9.75 6.73
C ASN A 123 -25.79 -9.80 8.06
N SER A 124 -26.09 -8.65 8.68
CA SER A 124 -26.81 -8.59 9.95
C SER A 124 -28.25 -9.11 9.81
N LEU A 125 -28.93 -8.79 8.70
CA LEU A 125 -30.27 -9.30 8.42
C LEU A 125 -30.27 -10.82 8.22
N LEU A 126 -29.22 -11.33 7.57
CA LEU A 126 -29.04 -12.74 7.29
C LEU A 126 -28.71 -13.53 8.56
N GLU A 127 -27.85 -12.99 9.43
CA GLU A 127 -27.55 -13.56 10.76
C GLU A 127 -28.78 -13.59 11.66
N TYR A 128 -29.58 -12.52 11.67
CA TYR A 128 -30.82 -12.47 12.43
C TYR A 128 -31.82 -13.54 11.95
N ASP A 129 -32.03 -13.69 10.64
CA ASP A 129 -32.92 -14.71 10.08
C ASP A 129 -32.47 -16.14 10.43
N LYS A 130 -31.14 -16.38 10.43
CA LYS A 130 -30.54 -17.67 10.87
C LYS A 130 -30.70 -17.93 12.38
N ALA A 131 -30.56 -16.90 13.21
CA ALA A 131 -30.62 -17.04 14.67
C ALA A 131 -32.05 -17.24 15.18
N TYR A 132 -33.04 -16.61 14.55
CA TYR A 132 -34.43 -16.66 15.00
C TYR A 132 -35.14 -17.98 14.64
N LEU A 133 -34.70 -18.65 13.59
CA LEU A 133 -35.30 -19.90 13.12
C LEU A 133 -34.18 -20.84 12.68
N SER A 134 -34.12 -22.02 13.30
CA SER A 134 -33.08 -23.04 13.10
C SER A 134 -32.81 -23.48 11.65
N HIS A 135 -33.57 -23.00 10.66
CA HIS A 135 -33.42 -23.31 9.23
C HIS A 135 -33.76 -22.15 8.27
N GLY A 136 -33.81 -20.88 8.73
CA GLY A 136 -34.01 -19.73 7.82
C GLY A 136 -35.32 -19.76 7.03
N ALA A 137 -36.46 -19.70 7.72
CA ALA A 137 -37.79 -19.81 7.09
C ALA A 137 -38.17 -18.58 6.22
N GLY A 138 -37.26 -17.63 6.01
CA GLY A 138 -37.42 -16.54 5.05
C GLY A 138 -38.24 -15.36 5.55
N TYR A 139 -38.35 -15.15 6.87
CA TYR A 139 -39.12 -14.05 7.46
C TYR A 139 -38.59 -12.67 7.05
N HIS A 140 -37.30 -12.59 6.71
CA HIS A 140 -36.67 -11.38 6.20
C HIS A 140 -36.19 -11.49 4.75
N ASN A 141 -36.67 -12.44 3.97
CA ASN A 141 -36.24 -12.63 2.57
C ASN A 141 -36.40 -11.37 1.70
N ASP A 142 -37.45 -10.58 1.94
CA ASP A 142 -37.69 -9.32 1.23
C ASP A 142 -36.71 -8.23 1.66
N LYS A 143 -36.39 -8.16 2.96
CA LYS A 143 -35.41 -7.21 3.51
C LYS A 143 -33.98 -7.55 3.06
N ILE A 144 -33.65 -8.85 3.05
CA ILE A 144 -32.36 -9.36 2.57
C ILE A 144 -32.21 -9.05 1.06
N ALA A 145 -33.27 -9.24 0.27
CA ALA A 145 -33.26 -8.86 -1.14
C ALA A 145 -33.13 -7.34 -1.34
N ALA A 146 -33.86 -6.54 -0.57
CA ALA A 146 -33.78 -5.08 -0.65
C ALA A 146 -32.37 -4.57 -0.26
N ALA A 147 -31.75 -5.16 0.76
CA ALA A 147 -30.37 -4.85 1.15
C ALA A 147 -29.35 -5.25 0.05
N ALA A 148 -29.54 -6.42 -0.58
CA ALA A 148 -28.71 -6.85 -1.70
C ALA A 148 -28.85 -5.90 -2.92
N GLU A 149 -30.07 -5.50 -3.28
CA GLU A 149 -30.32 -4.55 -4.36
C GLU A 149 -29.74 -3.15 -4.05
N LYS A 150 -29.86 -2.70 -2.80
CA LYS A 150 -29.24 -1.44 -2.34
C LYS A 150 -27.72 -1.46 -2.47
N PHE A 151 -27.07 -2.57 -2.09
CA PHE A 151 -25.64 -2.76 -2.28
C PHE A 151 -25.27 -2.77 -3.76
N LYS A 152 -25.98 -3.57 -4.57
CA LYS A 152 -25.78 -3.67 -6.03
C LYS A 152 -25.88 -2.31 -6.73
N GLY A 153 -26.87 -1.50 -6.39
CA GLY A 153 -27.03 -0.15 -6.96
C GLY A 153 -25.88 0.80 -6.64
N ASN A 154 -25.06 0.50 -5.63
CA ASN A 154 -23.91 1.33 -5.23
C ASN A 154 -22.56 0.75 -5.70
N VAL A 155 -22.38 -0.57 -5.59
CA VAL A 155 -21.07 -1.23 -5.70
C VAL A 155 -20.44 -1.09 -7.09
N GLY A 156 -21.24 -1.11 -8.17
CA GLY A 156 -20.70 -1.01 -9.54
C GLY A 156 -19.91 0.28 -9.78
N GLY A 157 -20.35 1.40 -9.20
CA GLY A 157 -19.61 2.66 -9.28
C GLY A 157 -18.29 2.66 -8.49
N VAL A 158 -18.21 1.88 -7.41
CA VAL A 158 -16.98 1.72 -6.62
C VAL A 158 -16.00 0.78 -7.32
N ILE A 159 -16.50 -0.33 -7.90
CA ILE A 159 -15.73 -1.27 -8.71
C ILE A 159 -15.08 -0.53 -9.89
N ALA A 160 -15.85 0.23 -10.66
CA ALA A 160 -15.32 0.99 -11.80
C ALA A 160 -14.20 1.96 -11.40
N GLN A 161 -14.36 2.66 -10.27
CA GLN A 161 -13.32 3.57 -9.77
C GLN A 161 -12.04 2.83 -9.35
N LEU A 162 -12.15 1.64 -8.75
CA LEU A 162 -10.98 0.81 -8.43
C LEU A 162 -10.29 0.27 -9.68
N GLU A 163 -11.06 -0.14 -10.69
CA GLU A 163 -10.52 -0.60 -11.96
C GLU A 163 -9.79 0.51 -12.71
N ASP A 164 -10.33 1.71 -12.74
CA ASP A 164 -9.68 2.86 -13.38
C ASP A 164 -8.39 3.23 -12.64
N LEU A 165 -8.42 3.25 -11.30
CA LEU A 165 -7.21 3.50 -10.50
C LEU A 165 -6.13 2.42 -10.72
N LEU A 166 -6.52 1.16 -10.94
CA LEU A 166 -5.59 0.08 -11.30
C LEU A 166 -4.99 0.25 -12.70
N LYS A 167 -5.78 0.71 -13.68
CA LYS A 167 -5.27 1.01 -15.04
C LYS A 167 -4.27 2.15 -15.04
N GLU A 168 -4.45 3.15 -14.18
CA GLU A 168 -3.52 4.27 -14.03
C GLU A 168 -2.22 3.89 -13.29
N ALA A 169 -2.26 2.80 -12.51
CA ALA A 169 -1.14 2.34 -11.71
C ALA A 169 -0.25 1.28 -12.41
N GLY A 170 -0.71 0.70 -13.51
CA GLY A 170 0.02 -0.27 -14.36
C GLY A 170 0.68 0.39 -15.55
#